data_AF-A0A1G8L3Q9-F1
#
_entry.id   AF-A0A1G8L3Q9-F1
#
_cell.length_a   1.000
_cell.length_b   1.000
_cell.length_c   1.000
_cell.angle_alpha   90.00
_cell.angle_beta   90.00
_cell.angle_gamma   90.00
#
_symmetry.space_group_name_H-M   'P 1'
#
loop_
_entity.id
_entity.type
_entity.pdbx_description
1 polymer ?
#
loop_
_entity_poly.entity_id
_entity_poly.type
_entity_poly.pdbx_seq_one_letter_code
_entity_poly.pdbx_strand_id
1 'polypeptide(L)'
;MKNMLPIILSVAKEIADNKEIIAIKALHSQESDSTVLNHYNTRAKELFSEFVQLVSTHLLNNQQEFHSENLQLETAEKIPEADAEEFHTVILSAIPYLSSALWQYIMEDSENKGLTIFDLREMHAIIEPYIHRIAQKYMSLFFYTIRQRADSLKDKINEISVPVIKLIDKVGKCPLIGFIDDNQAHEIMEKTLRK
;
A
#
# COMPACT_ATOMS: atom_id res chain seq x y z
N MET A 1 18.21 -20.55 17.25
CA MET A 1 16.84 -20.98 16.89
C MET A 1 16.04 -21.18 18.17
N LYS A 2 15.13 -20.25 18.50
CA LYS A 2 14.11 -20.51 19.52
C LYS A 2 13.06 -21.38 18.81
N ASN A 3 12.79 -22.59 19.31
CA ASN A 3 11.67 -23.39 18.83
C ASN A 3 10.39 -22.66 19.24
N MET A 4 9.62 -22.18 18.27
CA MET A 4 8.31 -21.58 18.50
C MET A 4 7.35 -22.67 19.00
N LEU A 5 6.51 -22.36 19.98
CA LEU A 5 5.65 -23.34 20.64
C LEU A 5 4.60 -23.89 19.64
N PRO A 6 4.29 -25.21 19.66
CA PRO A 6 3.32 -25.83 18.75
C PRO A 6 1.95 -25.13 18.72
N ILE A 7 1.54 -24.57 19.85
CA ILE A 7 0.28 -23.83 19.99
C ILE A 7 0.27 -22.54 19.16
N ILE A 8 1.37 -21.80 19.13
CA ILE A 8 1.51 -20.56 18.34
C ILE A 8 1.42 -20.87 16.85
N LEU A 9 2.03 -21.99 16.42
CA LEU A 9 1.95 -22.45 15.03
C LEU A 9 0.52 -22.86 14.64
N SER A 10 -0.25 -23.43 15.58
CA SER A 10 -1.67 -23.72 15.37
C SER A 10 -2.47 -22.44 15.16
N VAL A 11 -2.27 -21.44 16.03
CA VAL A 11 -2.93 -20.13 15.92
C VAL A 11 -2.57 -19.44 14.61
N ALA A 12 -1.30 -19.51 14.19
CA ALA A 12 -0.86 -18.92 12.93
C ALA A 12 -1.57 -19.53 11.70
N LYS A 13 -1.82 -20.84 11.70
CA LYS A 13 -2.60 -21.51 10.65
C LYS A 13 -4.05 -21.03 10.64
N GLU A 14 -4.68 -20.96 11.81
CA GLU A 14 -6.06 -20.49 11.92
C GLU A 14 -6.23 -19.05 11.45
N ILE A 15 -5.26 -18.17 11.76
CA ILE A 15 -5.23 -16.80 11.23
C ILE A 15 -5.19 -16.80 9.70
N ALA A 16 -4.40 -17.70 9.09
CA ALA A 16 -4.35 -17.84 7.63
C ALA A 16 -5.68 -18.31 7.04
N ASP A 17 -6.31 -19.31 7.67
CA ASP A 17 -7.58 -19.90 7.23
C ASP A 17 -8.75 -18.91 7.38
N ASN A 18 -8.67 -17.98 8.33
CA ASN A 18 -9.73 -17.02 8.64
C ASN A 18 -9.39 -15.57 8.23
N LYS A 19 -8.41 -15.39 7.33
CA LYS A 19 -7.90 -14.07 6.92
C LYS A 19 -8.99 -13.10 6.45
N GLU A 20 -9.98 -13.59 5.72
CA GLU A 20 -11.08 -12.77 5.20
C GLU A 20 -11.96 -12.23 6.32
N ILE A 21 -12.26 -13.06 7.32
CA ILE A 21 -13.07 -12.67 8.48
C ILE A 21 -12.34 -11.59 9.28
N ILE A 22 -11.03 -11.77 9.49
CA ILE A 22 -10.19 -10.81 10.21
C ILE A 22 -10.08 -9.49 9.43
N ALA A 23 -9.90 -9.55 8.11
CA ALA A 23 -9.88 -8.38 7.23
C ALA A 23 -11.19 -7.59 7.31
N ILE A 24 -12.33 -8.28 7.28
CA ILE A 24 -13.65 -7.68 7.41
C ILE A 24 -13.81 -7.00 8.77
N LYS A 25 -13.42 -7.66 9.87
CA LYS A 25 -13.45 -7.07 11.21
C LYS A 25 -12.59 -5.80 11.29
N ALA A 26 -11.40 -5.81 10.70
CA ALA A 26 -10.51 -4.64 10.67
C ALA A 26 -11.16 -3.44 9.95
N LEU A 27 -11.80 -3.69 8.80
CA LEU A 27 -12.44 -2.65 8.00
C LEU A 27 -13.72 -2.09 8.64
N HIS A 28 -14.52 -2.93 9.31
CA HIS A 28 -15.74 -2.49 9.99
C HIS A 28 -15.50 -1.80 11.34
N SER A 29 -14.32 -1.98 11.94
CA SER A 29 -13.95 -1.33 13.21
C SER A 29 -13.66 0.17 13.05
N GLN A 30 -13.54 0.66 11.81
CA GLN A 30 -13.72 2.08 11.52
C GLN A 30 -15.22 2.41 11.57
N GLU A 31 -15.69 2.96 12.69
CA GLU A 31 -17.09 3.37 12.86
C GLU A 31 -17.66 4.20 11.68
N SER A 32 -18.70 3.65 11.06
CA SER A 32 -19.90 4.30 10.49
C SER A 32 -19.95 5.17 9.22
N ASP A 33 -18.92 5.78 8.63
CA ASP A 33 -19.27 6.92 7.73
C ASP A 33 -18.54 7.15 6.39
N SER A 34 -17.84 6.18 5.80
CA SER A 34 -17.37 6.38 4.42
C SER A 34 -18.11 5.50 3.41
N THR A 35 -19.05 6.12 2.68
CA THR A 35 -19.51 5.68 1.35
C THR A 35 -18.36 5.19 0.46
N VAL A 36 -17.19 5.78 0.68
CA VAL A 36 -15.88 5.45 0.11
C VAL A 36 -15.42 4.02 0.43
N LEU A 37 -15.42 3.59 1.71
CA LEU A 37 -15.04 2.20 2.06
C LEU A 37 -16.00 1.19 1.44
N ASN A 38 -17.29 1.54 1.33
CA ASN A 38 -18.28 0.71 0.64
C ASN A 38 -18.01 0.64 -0.87
N HIS A 39 -17.56 1.74 -1.49
CA HIS A 39 -17.19 1.78 -2.89
C HIS A 39 -15.97 0.89 -3.19
N TYR A 40 -15.00 0.83 -2.27
CA TYR A 40 -13.78 0.04 -2.43
C TYR A 40 -13.78 -1.29 -1.67
N ASN A 41 -14.92 -1.71 -1.14
CA ASN A 41 -15.02 -2.75 -0.12
C ASN A 41 -14.32 -4.06 -0.54
N THR A 42 -14.53 -4.52 -1.78
CA THR A 42 -13.91 -5.74 -2.30
C THR A 42 -12.39 -5.65 -2.32
N ARG A 43 -11.82 -4.58 -2.89
CA ARG A 43 -10.36 -4.39 -2.98
C ARG A 43 -9.72 -4.16 -1.62
N ALA A 44 -10.39 -3.40 -0.75
CA ALA A 44 -9.93 -3.18 0.61
C ALA A 44 -9.88 -4.51 1.39
N LYS A 45 -10.92 -5.35 1.25
CA LYS A 45 -10.94 -6.71 1.83
C LYS A 45 -9.81 -7.59 1.30
N GLU A 46 -9.57 -7.60 -0.01
CA GLU A 46 -8.49 -8.35 -0.63
C GLU A 46 -7.13 -7.92 -0.06
N LEU A 47 -6.86 -6.62 -0.02
CA LEU A 47 -5.61 -6.06 0.50
C LEU A 47 -5.42 -6.37 1.99
N PHE A 48 -6.47 -6.21 2.82
CA PHE A 48 -6.37 -6.57 4.24
C PHE A 48 -6.23 -8.08 4.45
N SER A 49 -6.82 -8.90 3.60
CA SER A 49 -6.63 -10.36 3.63
C SER A 49 -5.18 -10.72 3.27
N GLU A 50 -4.57 -10.00 2.32
CA GLU A 50 -3.14 -10.09 2.01
C GLU A 50 -2.29 -9.68 3.21
N PHE A 51 -2.62 -8.60 3.92
CA PHE A 51 -1.94 -8.21 5.16
C PHE A 51 -2.03 -9.30 6.23
N VAL A 52 -3.21 -9.86 6.48
CA VAL A 52 -3.38 -10.95 7.46
C VAL A 52 -2.59 -12.20 7.05
N GLN A 53 -2.59 -12.54 5.76
CA GLN A 53 -1.80 -13.64 5.22
C GLN A 53 -0.30 -13.44 5.43
N LEU A 54 0.18 -12.21 5.30
CA LEU A 54 1.58 -11.87 5.56
C LEU A 54 1.93 -12.08 7.04
N VAL A 55 1.04 -11.65 7.95
CA VAL A 55 1.24 -11.85 9.40
C VAL A 55 1.31 -13.35 9.73
N SER A 56 0.36 -14.15 9.23
CA SER A 56 0.33 -15.60 9.50
C SER A 56 1.56 -16.31 8.94
N THR A 57 1.98 -15.95 7.73
CA THR A 57 3.18 -16.50 7.09
C THR A 57 4.44 -16.15 7.89
N HIS A 58 4.53 -14.92 8.41
CA HIS A 58 5.67 -14.50 9.23
C HIS A 58 5.74 -15.25 10.57
N LEU A 59 4.58 -15.49 11.20
CA LEU A 59 4.48 -16.33 12.39
C LEU A 59 4.93 -17.77 12.11
N LEU A 60 4.48 -18.37 11.01
CA LEU A 60 4.83 -19.75 10.63
C LEU A 60 6.32 -19.93 10.30
N ASN A 61 6.94 -18.93 9.66
CA ASN A 61 8.33 -19.00 9.19
C ASN A 61 9.36 -18.61 10.27
N ASN A 62 8.94 -18.59 11.55
CA ASN A 62 9.81 -18.42 12.72
C ASN A 62 10.72 -17.18 12.65
N GLN A 63 10.14 -16.03 12.29
CA GLN A 63 10.83 -14.73 12.33
C GLN A 63 12.07 -14.61 11.42
N GLN A 64 12.16 -15.33 10.28
CA GLN A 64 13.22 -15.03 9.31
C GLN A 64 13.29 -13.52 9.02
N GLU A 65 14.52 -13.03 8.85
CA GLU A 65 14.78 -11.60 8.65
C GLU A 65 13.85 -11.04 7.58
N PHE A 66 13.00 -10.12 8.01
CA PHE A 66 12.07 -9.45 7.13
C PHE A 66 12.85 -8.49 6.24
N HIS A 67 12.95 -8.84 4.96
CA HIS A 67 13.35 -7.91 3.92
C HIS A 67 12.07 -7.27 3.35
N SER A 68 11.81 -6.02 3.75
CA SER A 68 10.67 -5.22 3.25
C SER A 68 10.63 -5.14 1.72
N GLU A 69 11.76 -5.34 1.08
CA GLU A 69 11.98 -5.37 -0.37
C GLU A 69 11.22 -6.52 -1.05
N ASN A 70 11.05 -7.66 -0.37
CA ASN A 70 10.39 -8.86 -0.92
C ASN A 70 8.86 -8.87 -0.70
N LEU A 71 8.32 -7.88 0.01
CA LEU A 71 6.89 -7.76 0.21
C LEU A 71 6.24 -7.24 -1.09
N GLN A 72 5.66 -8.15 -1.86
CA GLN A 72 4.79 -7.81 -2.98
C GLN A 72 3.39 -7.59 -2.43
N LEU A 73 2.83 -6.42 -2.70
CA LEU A 73 1.45 -6.08 -2.38
C LEU A 73 0.70 -5.93 -3.69
N GLU A 74 0.38 -7.07 -4.31
CA GLU A 74 -0.16 -7.09 -5.67
C GLU A 74 -1.45 -6.27 -5.80
N THR A 75 -2.27 -6.29 -4.75
CA THR A 75 -3.52 -5.54 -4.70
C THR A 75 -3.27 -4.03 -4.64
N ALA A 76 -2.17 -3.60 -4.01
CA ALA A 76 -1.79 -2.19 -3.91
C ALA A 76 -1.26 -1.62 -5.23
N GLU A 77 -0.73 -2.45 -6.12
CA GLU A 77 -0.19 -2.02 -7.42
C GLU A 77 -1.28 -1.88 -8.51
N LYS A 78 -2.44 -2.52 -8.32
CA LYS A 78 -3.53 -2.61 -9.32
C LYS A 78 -4.62 -1.53 -9.15
N ILE A 79 -4.38 -0.49 -8.36
CA ILE A 79 -5.40 0.54 -8.06
C ILE A 79 -5.49 1.55 -9.21
N PRO A 80 -6.69 1.78 -9.80
CA PRO A 80 -6.89 2.78 -10.85
C PRO A 80 -6.42 4.17 -10.42
N GLU A 81 -5.85 4.92 -11.37
CA GLU A 81 -5.24 6.23 -11.08
C GLU A 81 -6.25 7.25 -10.54
N ALA A 82 -7.48 7.25 -11.06
CA ALA A 82 -8.54 8.18 -10.66
C ALA A 82 -8.97 8.04 -9.19
N ASP A 83 -8.83 6.84 -8.62
CA ASP A 83 -9.38 6.47 -7.31
C ASP A 83 -8.28 6.35 -6.24
N ALA A 84 -7.02 6.46 -6.65
CA ALA A 84 -5.90 6.02 -5.84
C ALA A 84 -5.72 6.86 -4.57
N GLU A 85 -5.79 8.18 -4.64
CA GLU A 85 -5.57 9.05 -3.47
C GLU A 85 -6.58 8.74 -2.36
N GLU A 86 -7.86 8.66 -2.73
CA GLU A 86 -8.96 8.38 -1.81
C GLU A 86 -8.85 6.94 -1.25
N PHE A 87 -8.60 5.95 -2.12
CA PHE A 87 -8.41 4.56 -1.70
C PHE A 87 -7.24 4.43 -0.71
N HIS A 88 -6.06 4.97 -1.04
CA HIS A 88 -4.87 4.85 -0.20
C HIS A 88 -5.04 5.54 1.15
N THR A 89 -5.73 6.69 1.18
CA THR A 89 -6.05 7.41 2.43
C THR A 89 -6.91 6.52 3.34
N VAL A 90 -7.95 5.90 2.77
CA VAL A 90 -8.83 4.98 3.51
C VAL A 90 -8.03 3.79 4.05
N ILE A 91 -7.22 3.14 3.22
CA ILE A 91 -6.41 2.00 3.66
C ILE A 91 -5.44 2.40 4.78
N LEU A 92 -4.70 3.50 4.63
CA LEU A 92 -3.76 3.98 5.65
C LEU A 92 -4.46 4.24 6.98
N SER A 93 -5.66 4.82 6.94
CA SER A 93 -6.46 5.06 8.14
C SER A 93 -6.99 3.75 8.78
N ALA A 94 -7.20 2.70 7.99
CA ALA A 94 -7.74 1.43 8.44
C ALA A 94 -6.65 0.47 9.00
N ILE A 95 -5.38 0.66 8.63
CA ILE A 95 -4.28 -0.22 9.07
C ILE A 95 -4.18 -0.37 10.60
N PRO A 96 -4.33 0.67 11.44
CA PRO A 96 -4.30 0.51 12.90
C PRO A 96 -5.34 -0.49 13.43
N TYR A 97 -6.49 -0.63 12.74
CA TYR A 97 -7.56 -1.54 13.12
C TYR A 97 -7.26 -3.00 12.78
N LEU A 98 -6.25 -3.26 11.93
CA LEU A 98 -5.77 -4.61 11.64
C LEU A 98 -5.23 -5.30 12.90
N SER A 99 -4.41 -4.58 13.69
CA SER A 99 -3.88 -5.09 14.96
C SER A 99 -5.01 -5.45 15.91
N SER A 100 -5.95 -4.51 16.12
CA SER A 100 -7.12 -4.73 16.98
C SER A 100 -7.94 -5.95 16.55
N ALA A 101 -8.22 -6.09 15.26
CA ALA A 101 -9.00 -7.21 14.73
C ALA A 101 -8.27 -8.56 14.88
N LEU A 102 -6.96 -8.59 14.64
CA LEU A 102 -6.11 -9.77 14.87
C LEU A 102 -6.13 -10.17 16.34
N TRP A 103 -5.93 -9.23 17.25
CA TRP A 103 -5.93 -9.52 18.68
C TRP A 103 -7.28 -9.95 19.20
N GLN A 104 -8.37 -9.32 18.76
CA GLN A 104 -9.72 -9.78 19.08
C GLN A 104 -9.92 -11.22 18.64
N TYR A 105 -9.54 -11.57 17.41
CA TYR A 105 -9.64 -12.93 16.90
C TYR A 105 -8.81 -13.94 17.71
N ILE A 106 -7.57 -13.59 18.07
CA ILE A 106 -6.70 -14.45 18.88
C ILE A 106 -7.27 -14.64 20.29
N MET A 107 -7.81 -13.58 20.88
CA MET A 107 -8.30 -13.59 22.26
C MET A 107 -9.65 -14.31 22.42
N GLU A 108 -10.53 -14.26 21.40
CA GLU A 108 -11.87 -14.86 21.40
C GLU A 108 -11.89 -16.35 21.80
N ASP A 109 -10.80 -17.09 21.55
CA ASP A 109 -10.71 -18.53 21.85
C ASP A 109 -9.42 -18.89 22.61
N SER A 110 -8.77 -17.89 23.21
CA SER A 110 -7.45 -18.06 23.82
C SER A 110 -7.44 -19.03 25.02
N GLU A 111 -8.48 -18.99 25.86
CA GLU A 111 -8.62 -19.86 27.03
C GLU A 111 -8.85 -21.32 26.62
N ASN A 112 -9.71 -21.58 25.64
CA ASN A 112 -10.01 -22.94 25.16
C ASN A 112 -8.81 -23.58 24.48
N LYS A 113 -7.98 -22.76 23.82
CA LYS A 113 -6.72 -23.21 23.20
C LYS A 113 -5.62 -23.48 24.22
N GLY A 114 -5.77 -23.01 25.46
CA GLY A 114 -4.74 -23.12 26.48
C GLY A 114 -3.57 -22.16 26.25
N LEU A 115 -3.80 -21.03 25.58
CA LEU A 115 -2.78 -20.00 25.39
C LEU A 115 -2.44 -19.37 26.75
N THR A 116 -1.16 -19.41 27.10
CA THR A 116 -0.66 -18.75 28.31
C THR A 116 -0.38 -17.27 28.03
N ILE A 117 -0.25 -16.47 29.10
CA ILE A 117 0.23 -15.08 29.00
C ILE A 117 1.60 -15.02 28.31
N PHE A 118 2.44 -16.04 28.49
CA PHE A 118 3.73 -16.13 27.81
C PHE A 118 3.56 -16.29 26.30
N ASP A 119 2.65 -17.14 25.85
CA ASP A 119 2.35 -17.34 24.42
C ASP A 119 1.83 -16.05 23.78
N LEU A 120 0.87 -15.40 24.43
CA LEU A 120 0.32 -14.13 23.99
C LEU A 120 1.40 -13.06 23.87
N ARG A 121 2.32 -12.98 24.85
CA ARG A 121 3.42 -12.04 24.83
C ARG A 121 4.43 -12.32 23.72
N GLU A 122 4.80 -13.58 23.48
CA GLU A 122 5.71 -13.93 22.39
C GLU A 122 5.08 -13.63 21.03
N MET A 123 3.79 -13.97 20.83
CA MET A 123 3.05 -13.59 19.62
C MET A 123 3.00 -12.07 19.47
N HIS A 124 2.77 -11.33 20.54
CA HIS A 124 2.70 -9.87 20.50
C HIS A 124 4.02 -9.24 20.08
N ALA A 125 5.13 -9.75 20.61
CA ALA A 125 6.47 -9.33 20.20
C ALA A 125 6.79 -9.62 18.72
N ILE A 126 6.06 -10.53 18.07
CA ILE A 126 6.21 -10.86 16.64
C ILE A 126 5.26 -10.03 15.78
N ILE A 127 3.97 -10.04 16.11
CA ILE A 127 2.89 -9.50 15.28
C ILE A 127 2.99 -7.98 15.21
N GLU A 128 3.16 -7.29 16.33
CA GLU A 128 3.11 -5.82 16.35
C GLU A 128 4.20 -5.16 15.49
N PRO A 129 5.50 -5.51 15.62
CA PRO A 129 6.52 -4.95 14.75
C PRO A 129 6.28 -5.29 13.28
N TYR A 130 5.66 -6.44 13.00
CA TYR A 130 5.40 -6.88 11.64
C TYR A 130 4.25 -6.11 10.97
N ILE A 131 3.16 -5.82 11.71
CA ILE A 131 2.09 -4.94 11.23
C ILE A 131 2.64 -3.54 10.93
N HIS A 132 3.49 -3.00 11.81
CA HIS A 132 4.16 -1.71 11.56
C HIS A 132 4.99 -1.72 10.28
N ARG A 133 5.69 -2.82 10.00
CA ARG A 133 6.49 -2.99 8.77
C ARG A 133 5.62 -3.07 7.51
N ILE A 134 4.48 -3.78 7.57
CA ILE A 134 3.48 -3.79 6.48
C ILE A 134 3.01 -2.36 6.20
N ALA A 135 2.67 -1.60 7.25
CA ALA A 135 2.22 -0.22 7.13
C ALA A 135 3.27 0.67 6.46
N GLN A 136 4.52 0.60 6.92
CA GLN A 136 5.64 1.36 6.33
C GLN A 136 5.87 1.02 4.87
N LYS A 137 5.82 -0.26 4.50
CA LYS A 137 5.99 -0.71 3.12
C LYS A 137 4.85 -0.24 2.24
N TYR A 138 3.61 -0.36 2.70
CA TYR A 138 2.44 0.13 1.98
C TYR A 138 2.53 1.65 1.74
N MET A 139 2.89 2.42 2.77
CA MET A 139 3.09 3.87 2.64
C MET A 139 4.22 4.22 1.66
N SER A 140 5.31 3.45 1.67
CA SER A 140 6.43 3.65 0.73
C SER A 140 6.01 3.38 -0.72
N LEU A 141 5.25 2.31 -0.96
CA LEU A 141 4.67 2.00 -2.27
C LEU A 141 3.74 3.12 -2.75
N PHE A 142 2.87 3.61 -1.86
CA PHE A 142 1.99 4.73 -2.17
C PHE A 142 2.75 5.99 -2.60
N PHE A 143 3.77 6.41 -1.83
CA PHE A 143 4.57 7.58 -2.19
C PHE A 143 5.36 7.38 -3.48
N TYR A 144 5.89 6.17 -3.70
CA TYR A 144 6.58 5.84 -4.94
C TYR A 144 5.65 5.98 -6.14
N THR A 145 4.43 5.43 -6.06
CA THR A 145 3.40 5.55 -7.09
C THR A 145 2.99 7.00 -7.34
N ILE A 146 2.78 7.79 -6.28
CA ILE A 146 2.48 9.23 -6.43
C ILE A 146 3.63 9.96 -7.13
N ARG A 147 4.88 9.68 -6.72
CA ARG A 147 6.05 10.33 -7.31
C ARG A 147 6.19 10.01 -8.79
N GLN A 148 6.05 8.74 -9.17
CA GLN A 148 6.06 8.35 -10.58
C GLN A 148 4.96 9.06 -11.38
N ARG A 149 3.77 9.21 -10.81
CA ARG A 149 2.68 9.95 -11.47
C ARG A 149 3.02 11.42 -11.63
N ALA A 150 3.51 12.06 -10.59
CA ALA A 150 3.93 13.47 -10.64
C ALA A 150 5.02 13.69 -11.71
N ASP A 151 6.01 12.79 -11.78
CA ASP A 151 7.05 12.82 -12.81
C ASP A 151 6.44 12.64 -14.22
N SER A 152 5.53 11.68 -14.41
CA SER A 152 4.85 11.46 -15.69
C SER A 152 3.97 12.65 -16.13
N LEU A 153 3.32 13.33 -15.17
CA LEU A 153 2.52 14.52 -15.44
C LEU A 153 3.41 15.70 -15.81
N LYS A 154 4.55 15.85 -15.14
CA LYS A 154 5.55 16.86 -15.48
C LYS A 154 6.07 16.65 -16.91
N ASP A 155 6.38 15.42 -17.28
CA ASP A 155 6.84 15.09 -18.64
C ASP A 155 5.76 15.41 -19.68
N LYS A 156 4.50 15.05 -19.44
CA LYS A 156 3.36 15.40 -20.30
C LYS A 156 3.15 16.91 -20.42
N ILE A 157 3.25 17.65 -19.32
CA ILE A 157 3.15 19.12 -19.32
C ILE A 157 4.26 19.71 -20.18
N ASN A 158 5.49 19.22 -20.02
CA ASN A 158 6.62 19.65 -20.82
C ASN A 158 6.41 19.36 -22.32
N GLU A 159 5.88 18.18 -22.67
CA GLU A 159 5.51 17.86 -24.06
C GLU A 159 4.45 18.79 -24.64
N ILE A 160 3.41 19.13 -23.87
CA ILE A 160 2.31 20.01 -24.31
C ILE A 160 2.75 21.47 -24.37
N SER A 161 3.71 21.88 -23.54
CA SER A 161 4.17 23.27 -23.42
C SER A 161 4.97 23.79 -24.63
N VAL A 162 5.36 22.91 -25.56
CA VAL A 162 6.14 23.26 -26.76
C VAL A 162 5.44 22.85 -28.06
N PRO A 163 4.24 23.37 -28.38
CA PRO A 163 3.59 23.06 -29.64
C PRO A 163 4.23 23.88 -30.78
N VAL A 164 5.12 23.28 -31.56
CA VAL A 164 5.70 23.94 -32.74
C VAL A 164 4.69 23.92 -33.90
N ILE A 165 4.03 25.05 -34.15
CA ILE A 165 3.08 25.22 -35.27
C ILE A 165 3.86 25.68 -36.50
N LYS A 166 3.99 24.84 -37.52
CA LYS A 166 4.60 25.24 -38.80
C LYS A 166 3.65 26.17 -39.56
N LEU A 167 4.11 27.39 -39.87
CA LEU A 167 3.35 28.36 -40.66
C LEU A 167 3.68 28.25 -42.16
N ILE A 168 4.96 27.98 -42.48
CA ILE A 168 5.50 27.68 -43.82
C ILE A 168 6.77 26.81 -43.68
N ASP A 169 7.27 26.19 -44.77
CA ASP A 169 8.39 25.22 -44.75
C ASP A 169 9.66 25.66 -44.01
N LYS A 170 9.88 26.97 -43.87
CA LYS A 170 11.05 27.56 -43.21
C LYS A 170 10.73 28.34 -41.94
N VAL A 171 9.46 28.46 -41.55
CA VAL A 171 9.03 29.27 -40.40
C VAL A 171 7.96 28.53 -39.59
N GLY A 172 8.30 28.20 -38.35
CA GLY A 172 7.37 27.73 -37.33
C GLY A 172 7.18 28.80 -36.24
N LYS A 173 6.03 28.76 -35.57
CA LYS A 173 5.73 29.56 -34.37
C LYS A 173 5.54 28.59 -33.21
N CYS A 174 6.33 28.76 -32.15
CA CYS A 174 6.12 28.10 -30.86
C CYS A 174 5.41 29.10 -29.94
N PRO A 175 4.09 28.96 -29.68
CA PRO A 175 3.41 29.78 -28.71
C PRO A 175 3.85 29.34 -27.30
N LEU A 176 4.49 30.24 -26.58
CA LEU A 176 4.91 30.04 -25.21
C LEU A 176 3.76 30.46 -24.29
N ILE A 177 3.27 29.56 -23.44
CA ILE A 177 2.20 29.83 -22.48
C ILE A 177 2.74 29.61 -21.07
N GLY A 178 2.67 30.65 -20.23
CA GLY A 178 3.11 30.59 -18.82
C GLY A 178 4.53 31.09 -18.58
N PHE A 179 5.03 30.85 -17.36
CA PHE A 179 6.39 31.19 -16.94
C PHE A 179 7.35 30.06 -17.39
N ILE A 180 8.43 30.43 -18.08
CA ILE A 180 9.42 29.49 -18.59
C ILE A 180 10.55 29.37 -17.57
N ASP A 181 10.79 28.17 -17.08
CA ASP A 181 11.99 27.87 -16.29
C ASP A 181 13.16 27.43 -17.18
N ASP A 182 14.37 27.36 -16.61
CA ASP A 182 15.59 27.04 -17.34
C ASP A 182 15.55 25.68 -18.04
N ASN A 183 14.83 24.70 -17.46
CA ASN A 183 14.71 23.36 -18.04
C ASN A 183 13.78 23.38 -19.26
N GLN A 184 12.65 24.05 -19.16
CA GLN A 184 11.71 24.23 -20.26
C GLN A 184 12.33 25.04 -21.40
N ALA A 185 13.10 26.10 -21.09
CA ALA A 185 13.84 26.88 -22.09
C ALA A 185 14.82 26.00 -22.88
N HIS A 186 15.56 25.14 -22.17
CA HIS A 186 16.48 24.19 -22.80
C HIS A 186 15.74 23.18 -23.69
N GLU A 187 14.62 22.64 -23.22
CA GLU A 187 13.83 21.67 -23.96
C GLU A 187 13.17 22.26 -25.21
N ILE A 188 12.67 23.50 -25.13
CA ILE A 188 12.18 24.27 -26.29
C ILE A 188 13.30 24.43 -27.31
N MET A 189 14.50 24.83 -26.87
CA MET A 189 15.64 25.03 -27.75
C MET A 189 16.03 23.73 -28.47
N GLU A 190 16.12 22.62 -27.75
CA GLU A 190 16.44 21.30 -28.32
C GLU A 190 15.35 20.80 -29.29
N LYS A 191 14.07 20.90 -28.90
CA LYS A 191 12.94 20.40 -29.71
C LYS A 191 12.63 21.28 -30.93
N THR A 192 12.93 22.58 -30.87
CA THR A 192 12.65 23.51 -31.98
C THR A 192 13.80 23.61 -32.99
N LEU A 193 15.05 23.34 -32.56
CA LEU A 193 16.24 23.41 -33.42
C LEU A 193 16.63 22.07 -34.05
N ARG A 194 16.16 20.93 -33.53
CA ARG A 194 16.39 19.62 -34.16
C ARG A 194 15.35 19.35 -35.26
N LYS A 195 15.87 18.90 -36.40
CA LYS A 195 15.16 18.72 -37.68
C LYS A 195 14.42 17.39 -37.76
#